data_AF-A0A820FFE6-F1
#
_entry.id   AF-A0A820FFE6-F1
#
_cell.length_a   1.000
_cell.length_b   1.000
_cell.length_c   1.000
_cell.angle_alpha   90.00
_cell.angle_beta   90.00
_cell.angle_gamma   90.00
#
_symmetry.space_group_name_H-M   'P 1'
#
loop_
_entity.id
_entity.type
_entity.pdbx_description
1 polymer ?
#
loop_
_entity_poly.entity_id
_entity_poly.type
_entity_poly.pdbx_seq_one_letter_code
_entity_poly.pdbx_strand_id
1 'polypeptide(L)'
;RIEAHYFVNGTFMSDDEQLLKNAYKIKDIPGVIVQGRYDICCPARSAWDLHKVWPKGELHFVDDAGHSTRESGIVHELVIATDKFRDL
;
A
#
# COMPACT_ATOMS: atom_id res chain seq x y z
N ARG A 1 2.81 -19.96 5.63
CA ARG A 1 4.08 -20.71 5.43
C ARG A 1 5.10 -19.90 4.64
N ILE A 2 4.74 -19.31 3.49
CA ILE A 2 5.67 -18.45 2.73
C ILE A 2 5.96 -17.12 3.45
N GLU A 3 4.94 -16.41 3.92
CA GLU A 3 5.11 -15.14 4.65
C GLU A 3 6.03 -15.28 5.88
N ALA A 4 5.81 -16.33 6.68
CA ALA A 4 6.59 -16.60 7.88
C ALA A 4 8.06 -16.88 7.52
N HIS A 5 8.32 -17.58 6.41
CA HIS A 5 9.68 -17.80 5.92
C HIS A 5 10.38 -16.48 5.55
N TYR A 6 9.67 -15.53 4.93
CA TYR A 6 10.24 -14.22 4.65
C TYR A 6 10.45 -13.41 5.93
N PHE A 7 9.48 -13.40 6.85
CA PHE A 7 9.59 -12.65 8.11
C PHE A 7 10.74 -13.13 8.99
N VAL A 8 10.94 -14.45 9.14
CA VAL A 8 12.07 -14.96 9.95
C VAL A 8 13.44 -14.68 9.33
N ASN A 9 13.50 -14.34 8.05
CA ASN A 9 14.73 -13.97 7.34
C ASN A 9 14.83 -12.46 7.04
N GLY A 10 14.08 -11.60 7.77
CA GLY A 10 14.12 -10.15 7.57
C GLY A 10 13.75 -9.72 6.14
N THR A 11 12.88 -10.50 5.49
CA THR A 11 12.47 -10.34 4.09
C THR A 11 13.62 -10.35 3.07
N PHE A 12 14.82 -10.80 3.47
CA PHE A 12 16.05 -10.76 2.66
C PHE A 12 16.42 -9.35 2.17
N MET A 13 16.03 -8.32 2.92
CA MET A 13 16.37 -6.93 2.64
C MET A 13 17.68 -6.53 3.32
N SER A 14 18.36 -5.55 2.74
CA SER A 14 19.59 -4.96 3.31
C SER A 14 19.30 -4.13 4.56
N ASP A 15 18.12 -3.50 4.62
CA ASP A 15 17.63 -2.69 5.73
C ASP A 15 16.11 -2.54 5.68
N ASP A 16 15.50 -2.14 6.82
CA ASP A 16 14.05 -2.01 6.99
C ASP A 16 13.41 -0.93 6.08
N GLU A 17 14.21 0.02 5.56
CA GLU A 17 13.73 1.12 4.72
C GLU A 17 14.02 0.88 3.23
N GLN A 18 14.57 -0.27 2.84
CA GLN A 18 15.05 -0.52 1.49
C GLN A 18 13.96 -0.25 0.43
N LEU A 19 12.69 -0.57 0.71
CA LEU A 19 11.58 -0.31 -0.21
C LEU A 19 11.29 1.18 -0.38
N LEU A 20 11.19 1.94 0.71
CA LEU A 20 10.93 3.39 0.67
C LEU A 20 12.09 4.13 0.00
N LYS A 21 13.33 3.76 0.32
CA LYS A 21 14.54 4.32 -0.33
C LYS A 21 14.57 4.06 -1.82
N ASN A 22 13.98 2.96 -2.29
CA ASN A 22 13.94 2.58 -3.70
C ASN A 22 12.63 2.95 -4.42
N ALA A 23 11.68 3.63 -3.75
CA ALA A 23 10.41 4.03 -4.35
C ALA A 23 10.58 4.96 -5.56
N TYR A 24 11.73 5.66 -5.68
CA TYR A 24 12.07 6.44 -6.87
C TYR A 24 12.07 5.60 -8.17
N LYS A 25 12.26 4.28 -8.08
CA LYS A 25 12.24 3.38 -9.25
C LYS A 25 10.85 3.25 -9.86
N ILE A 26 9.80 3.51 -9.08
CA ILE A 26 8.40 3.49 -9.55
C ILE A 26 7.80 4.89 -9.69
N LYS A 27 8.61 5.96 -9.56
CA LYS A 27 8.14 7.35 -9.57
C LYS A 27 7.30 7.72 -10.79
N ASP A 28 7.54 7.05 -11.91
CA ASP A 28 6.87 7.32 -13.18
C ASP A 28 5.64 6.44 -13.42
N ILE A 29 5.44 5.40 -12.60
CA ILE A 29 4.30 4.49 -12.68
C ILE A 29 3.12 5.13 -11.93
N PRO A 30 1.95 5.32 -12.58
CA PRO A 30 0.74 5.77 -11.88
C PRO A 30 0.23 4.68 -10.93
N GLY A 31 -0.35 5.07 -9.81
CA GLY A 31 -0.93 4.10 -8.88
C GLY A 31 -1.82 4.71 -7.81
N VAL A 32 -2.55 3.85 -7.11
CA VAL A 32 -3.44 4.20 -5.99
C VAL A 32 -3.07 3.34 -4.78
N ILE A 33 -3.02 3.95 -3.61
CA ILE A 33 -2.78 3.32 -2.31
C ILE A 33 -4.10 3.42 -1.54
N VAL A 34 -4.74 2.28 -1.26
CA VAL A 34 -5.97 2.21 -0.44
C VAL A 34 -5.61 1.61 0.91
N GLN A 35 -5.89 2.32 2.00
CA GLN A 35 -5.49 1.92 3.35
C GLN A 35 -6.62 2.14 4.36
N GLY A 36 -6.99 1.12 5.13
CA GLY A 36 -7.90 1.27 6.25
C GLY A 36 -7.26 2.06 7.40
N ARG A 37 -8.01 3.00 7.98
CA ARG A 37 -7.54 3.83 9.11
C ARG A 37 -7.19 3.00 10.34
N TYR A 38 -7.90 1.89 10.55
CA TYR A 38 -7.76 1.02 11.72
C TYR A 38 -7.10 -0.33 11.38
N ASP A 39 -6.32 -0.39 10.30
CA ASP A 39 -5.51 -1.56 9.97
C ASP A 39 -4.42 -1.78 11.04
N ILE A 40 -4.54 -2.88 11.80
CA ILE A 40 -3.59 -3.28 12.83
C ILE A 40 -2.49 -4.21 12.32
N CYS A 41 -2.67 -4.82 11.15
CA CYS A 41 -1.68 -5.71 10.53
C CYS A 41 -0.60 -4.90 9.83
N CYS A 42 -1.02 -3.86 9.11
CA CYS A 42 -0.16 -2.91 8.40
C CYS A 42 -0.57 -1.48 8.78
N PRO A 43 -0.01 -0.91 9.86
CA PRO A 43 -0.42 0.40 10.35
C PRO A 43 -0.37 1.49 9.28
N ALA A 44 -1.37 2.37 9.25
CA ALA A 44 -1.56 3.44 8.28
C ALA A 44 -0.33 4.34 8.02
N ARG A 45 0.62 4.37 8.95
CA ARG A 45 1.92 5.04 8.79
C ARG A 45 2.68 4.54 7.56
N SER A 46 2.66 3.25 7.24
CA SER A 46 3.41 2.71 6.09
C SER A 46 2.89 3.26 4.76
N ALA A 47 1.56 3.33 4.59
CA ALA A 47 0.92 3.93 3.43
C ALA A 47 1.24 5.43 3.31
N TRP A 48 1.24 6.16 4.43
CA TRP A 48 1.63 7.57 4.47
C TRP A 48 3.10 7.78 4.10
N ASP A 49 4.00 6.94 4.64
CA ASP A 49 5.42 7.02 4.36
C ASP A 49 5.72 6.72 2.89
N LEU A 50 5.02 5.76 2.27
CA LEU A 50 5.10 5.49 0.83
C LEU A 50 4.60 6.67 -0.01
N HIS A 51 3.44 7.23 0.32
CA HIS A 51 2.87 8.37 -0.42
C HIS A 51 3.81 9.58 -0.47
N LYS A 52 4.53 9.87 0.62
CA LYS A 52 5.53 10.96 0.66
C LYS A 52 6.68 10.76 -0.34
N VAL A 53 7.05 9.52 -0.64
CA VAL A 53 8.22 9.20 -1.51
C VAL A 53 7.83 8.71 -2.91
N TRP A 54 6.53 8.50 -3.17
CA TRP A 54 5.99 8.12 -4.47
C TRP A 54 4.93 9.14 -4.92
N PRO A 55 5.33 10.25 -5.57
CA PRO A 55 4.42 11.36 -5.89
C PRO A 55 3.25 11.03 -6.82
N LYS A 56 3.38 9.97 -7.63
CA LYS A 56 2.30 9.48 -8.51
C LYS A 56 1.36 8.47 -7.82
N GLY A 57 1.65 8.08 -6.58
CA GLY A 57 0.79 7.22 -5.78
C GLY A 57 -0.27 8.04 -5.07
N GLU A 58 -1.52 7.99 -5.53
CA GLU A 58 -2.65 8.66 -4.88
C GLU A 58 -3.07 7.88 -3.63
N LEU A 59 -3.14 8.53 -2.46
CA LEU A 59 -3.43 7.87 -1.19
C LEU A 59 -4.88 8.11 -0.75
N HIS A 60 -5.60 7.02 -0.49
CA HIS A 60 -6.97 6.97 -0.01
C HIS A 60 -7.02 6.27 1.35
N PHE A 61 -7.37 7.01 2.40
CA PHE A 61 -7.69 6.43 3.70
C PHE A 61 -9.17 6.11 3.78
N VAL A 62 -9.50 4.89 4.20
CA VAL A 62 -10.87 4.49 4.51
C VAL A 62 -11.06 4.57 6.02
N ASP A 63 -11.82 5.59 6.45
CA ASP A 63 -11.90 5.99 7.85
C ASP A 63 -12.51 4.93 8.77
N ASP A 64 -13.42 4.08 8.28
CA ASP A 64 -14.13 3.05 9.03
C ASP A 64 -13.73 1.61 8.64
N ALA A 65 -12.49 1.41 8.16
CA ALA A 65 -11.99 0.10 7.76
C ALA A 65 -10.64 -0.30 8.40
N GLY A 66 -10.43 -1.62 8.47
CA GLY A 66 -9.21 -2.29 8.88
C GLY A 66 -8.37 -2.80 7.71
N HIS A 67 -7.87 -4.03 7.83
CA HIS A 67 -6.89 -4.61 6.90
C HIS A 67 -7.52 -5.31 5.69
N SER A 68 -8.76 -5.76 5.80
CA SER A 68 -9.30 -6.72 4.85
C SER A 68 -9.71 -6.03 3.56
N THR A 69 -9.27 -6.59 2.43
CA THR A 69 -9.66 -6.12 1.09
C THR A 69 -11.15 -6.28 0.79
N ARG A 70 -11.90 -6.94 1.69
CA ARG A 70 -13.35 -7.19 1.58
C ARG A 70 -14.21 -6.21 2.37
N GLU A 71 -13.60 -5.28 3.10
CA GLU A 71 -14.35 -4.24 3.80
C GLU A 71 -14.98 -3.28 2.79
N SER A 72 -16.22 -2.84 3.02
CA SER A 72 -17.02 -2.14 2.02
C SER A 72 -16.34 -0.88 1.48
N GLY A 73 -15.75 -0.07 2.35
CA GLY A 73 -15.02 1.13 1.94
C GLY A 73 -13.74 0.80 1.18
N ILE A 74 -13.02 -0.26 1.55
CA ILE A 74 -11.83 -0.71 0.81
C ILE A 74 -12.20 -1.22 -0.58
N VAL A 75 -13.23 -2.07 -0.68
CA VAL A 75 -13.74 -2.56 -1.97
C VAL A 75 -14.17 -1.40 -2.86
N HIS A 76 -14.87 -0.41 -2.30
CA HIS A 76 -15.32 0.78 -3.03
C HIS A 76 -14.14 1.51 -3.70
N GLU A 77 -13.12 1.86 -2.92
CA GLU A 77 -11.94 2.57 -3.43
C GLU A 77 -11.15 1.72 -4.45
N LEU A 78 -11.04 0.40 -4.21
CA LEU A 78 -10.38 -0.51 -5.16
C LEU A 78 -11.13 -0.61 -6.50
N VAL A 79 -12.46 -0.65 -6.49
CA VAL A 79 -13.27 -0.64 -7.71
C VAL A 79 -13.10 0.69 -8.47
N ILE A 80 -13.17 1.83 -7.77
CA ILE A 80 -12.91 3.14 -8.38
C ILE A 80 -11.52 3.21 -9.01
N ALA A 81 -10.50 2.75 -8.29
CA ALA A 81 -9.13 2.75 -8.77
C ALA A 81 -8.94 1.86 -10.01
N THR A 82 -9.55 0.69 -10.03
CA THR A 82 -9.47 -0.23 -11.18
C THR A 82 -10.25 0.28 -12.38
N ASP A 83 -11.45 0.85 -12.19
CA ASP A 83 -12.22 1.49 -13.26
C ASP A 83 -11.48 2.69 -13.87
N LYS A 84 -10.81 3.50 -13.04
CA LYS A 84 -9.97 4.62 -13.50
C LYS A 84 -8.84 4.18 -14.44
N PHE A 85 -8.28 3.00 -14.21
CA PHE A 85 -7.16 2.46 -14.99
C PHE A 85 -7.58 1.51 -16.11
N ARG A 86 -8.89 1.28 -16.31
CA ARG A 86 -9.41 0.37 -17.33
C ARG A 86 -8.96 0.73 -18.76
N ASP A 87 -8.87 2.03 -19.03
CA ASP A 87 -8.66 2.58 -20.38
C ASP A 87 -7.24 3.19 -20.56
N LEU A 88 -6.31 2.93 -19.62
CA LEU A 88 -4.88 3.29 -19.73
C LEU A 88 -4.12 2.33 -20.65
#